data_AF-A0AA39S996-F1
#
_entry.id   AF-A0AA39S996-F1
#
_cell.length_a   1.000
_cell.length_b   1.000
_cell.length_c   1.000
_cell.angle_alpha   90.00
_cell.angle_beta   90.00
_cell.angle_gamma   90.00
#
_symmetry.space_group_name_H-M   'P 1'
#
loop_
_entity.id
_entity.type
_entity.pdbx_description
1 polymer ?
#
loop_
_entity_poly.entity_id
_entity_poly.type
_entity_poly.pdbx_seq_one_letter_code
_entity_poly.pdbx_strand_id
1 'polypeptide(L)'
;MKMMEVNRKYNAFVNDPNLLFRYIGIDVSVSQSFFRELEDPEEWLAIEHVDAYLNLLCKRKNDPMEKKQFKRKVAVVDCAFFNELTLIWSQIQPDFHLPLKKAFYPGKFDVPLDLIEYAKGNKPAWGTAWNSVDDVIVPCFVGGSHWVFSVVLGNWDITIYDSNAHLLPNNPKHRQEQVLPLRRLFPLICKKSGYFDDSKRKKQGLIV
;
A
#
# COMPACT_ATOMS: atom_id res chain seq x y z
N MET A 1 -21.78 35.10 9.42
CA MET A 1 -22.02 34.42 10.73
C MET A 1 -21.53 32.97 10.75
N LYS A 2 -22.01 32.08 9.84
CA LYS A 2 -21.56 30.66 9.76
C LYS A 2 -20.03 30.45 9.65
N MET A 3 -19.35 31.22 8.79
CA MET A 3 -17.91 31.07 8.56
C MET A 3 -17.04 31.50 9.75
N MET A 4 -17.45 32.54 10.49
CA MET A 4 -16.78 32.95 11.72
C MET A 4 -16.96 31.92 12.84
N GLU A 5 -18.12 31.25 12.89
CA GLU A 5 -18.37 30.18 13.86
C GLU A 5 -17.58 28.91 13.54
N VAL A 6 -17.46 28.56 12.25
CA VAL A 6 -16.57 27.48 11.78
C VAL A 6 -15.12 27.79 12.13
N ASN A 7 -14.62 28.98 11.80
CA ASN A 7 -13.25 29.38 12.14
C ASN A 7 -13.00 29.40 13.65
N ARG A 8 -13.98 29.84 14.46
CA ARG A 8 -13.85 29.81 15.91
C ARG A 8 -13.81 28.38 16.45
N LYS A 9 -14.66 27.48 15.96
CA LYS A 9 -14.66 26.05 16.35
C LYS A 9 -13.37 25.38 15.93
N TYR A 10 -12.91 25.66 14.71
CA TYR A 10 -11.64 25.16 14.19
C TYR A 10 -10.45 25.69 15.01
N ASN A 11 -10.37 27.00 15.30
CA ASN A 11 -9.29 27.55 16.11
C ASN A 11 -9.32 27.03 17.55
N ALA A 12 -10.49 26.81 18.15
CA ALA A 12 -10.59 26.15 19.45
C ALA A 12 -10.13 24.68 19.36
N PHE A 13 -10.45 23.99 18.27
CA PHE A 13 -10.00 22.64 17.97
C PHE A 13 -8.48 22.53 17.78
N VAL A 14 -7.86 23.45 17.02
CA VAL A 14 -6.41 23.46 16.75
C VAL A 14 -5.59 23.77 18.01
N ASN A 15 -6.16 24.41 19.03
CA ASN A 15 -5.40 24.88 20.19
C ASN A 15 -5.53 24.04 21.47
N ASP A 16 -6.31 22.96 21.48
CA ASP A 16 -6.44 22.10 22.67
C ASP A 16 -5.43 20.92 22.63
N PRO A 17 -4.43 20.90 23.53
CA PRO A 17 -3.33 19.94 23.52
C PRO A 17 -3.69 18.56 24.09
N ASN A 18 -4.85 18.40 24.73
CA ASN A 18 -5.27 17.15 25.37
C ASN A 18 -6.29 16.34 24.55
N LEU A 19 -6.68 16.85 23.38
CA LEU A 19 -7.60 16.16 22.50
C LEU A 19 -6.95 14.94 21.85
N LEU A 20 -7.45 13.76 22.24
CA LEU A 20 -7.22 12.50 21.55
C LEU A 20 -8.44 12.17 20.68
N PHE A 21 -8.21 11.83 19.42
CA PHE A 21 -9.26 11.60 18.45
C PHE A 21 -9.36 10.11 18.11
N ARG A 22 -10.54 9.50 18.27
CA ARG A 22 -10.81 8.24 17.57
C ARG A 22 -10.95 8.53 16.09
N TYR A 23 -9.98 8.09 15.30
CA TYR A 23 -9.99 8.32 13.87
C TYR A 23 -11.09 7.49 13.20
N ILE A 24 -11.87 8.11 12.31
CA ILE A 24 -12.86 7.39 11.51
C ILE A 24 -12.10 6.55 10.47
N GLY A 25 -11.71 5.32 10.82
CA GLY A 25 -10.82 4.55 9.94
C GLY A 25 -9.57 3.99 10.62
N ILE A 26 -9.40 4.08 11.92
CA ILE A 26 -8.46 3.23 12.66
C ILE A 26 -8.94 3.25 14.11
N ASP A 27 -8.95 2.10 14.79
CA ASP A 27 -9.41 2.04 16.19
C ASP A 27 -8.41 2.65 17.18
N VAL A 28 -7.39 3.34 16.66
CA VAL A 28 -6.33 4.01 17.41
C VAL A 28 -6.68 5.48 17.58
N SER A 29 -6.47 6.00 18.79
CA SER A 29 -6.57 7.43 19.03
C SER A 29 -5.36 8.16 18.45
N VAL A 30 -5.59 9.18 17.62
CA VAL A 30 -4.53 10.06 17.10
C VAL A 30 -4.48 11.37 17.89
N SER A 31 -3.30 11.97 17.98
CA SER A 31 -3.09 13.30 18.55
C SER A 31 -3.57 14.40 17.59
N GLN A 32 -3.64 15.63 18.09
CA GLN A 32 -3.85 16.82 17.27
C GLN A 32 -2.78 17.05 16.20
N SER A 33 -1.54 16.58 16.44
CA SER A 33 -0.43 16.75 15.48
C SER A 33 -0.73 16.11 14.13
N PHE A 34 -1.41 14.95 14.11
CA PHE A 34 -1.88 14.29 12.89
C PHE A 34 -2.67 15.25 11.98
N PHE A 35 -3.62 16.00 12.54
CA PHE A 35 -4.45 16.90 11.73
C PHE A 35 -3.69 18.16 11.30
N ARG A 36 -2.79 18.67 12.16
CA ARG A 36 -1.96 19.82 11.82
C ARG A 36 -0.99 19.49 10.69
N GLU A 37 -0.32 18.34 10.76
CA GLU A 37 0.57 17.83 9.72
C GLU A 37 -0.18 17.62 8.39
N LEU A 38 -1.42 17.13 8.44
CA LEU A 38 -2.24 16.94 7.24
C LEU A 38 -2.69 18.26 6.58
N GLU A 39 -2.85 19.32 7.36
CA GLU A 39 -3.28 20.64 6.87
C GLU A 39 -2.13 21.51 6.35
N ASP A 40 -0.90 21.21 6.76
CA ASP A 40 0.29 21.92 6.33
C ASP A 40 0.74 21.45 4.93
N PRO A 41 0.71 22.31 3.89
CA PRO A 41 1.13 21.94 2.55
C PRO A 41 2.64 21.71 2.40
N GLU A 42 3.45 22.10 3.39
CA GLU A 42 4.91 21.89 3.39
C GLU A 42 5.33 20.57 4.08
N GLU A 43 4.43 19.97 4.85
CA GLU A 43 4.71 18.72 5.57
C GLU A 43 4.47 17.47 4.70
N TRP A 44 5.29 16.45 4.94
CA TRP A 44 5.15 15.16 4.25
C TRP A 44 4.14 14.28 4.98
N LEU A 45 3.27 13.61 4.21
CA LEU A 45 2.35 12.62 4.78
C LEU A 45 3.12 11.45 5.39
N ALA A 46 3.02 11.29 6.72
CA ALA A 46 3.48 10.10 7.42
C ALA A 46 2.65 8.84 7.07
N ILE A 47 3.16 7.66 7.48
CA ILE A 47 2.50 6.36 7.27
C ILE A 47 1.08 6.36 7.81
N GLU A 48 0.89 6.93 9.00
CA GLU A 48 -0.38 7.02 9.69
C GLU A 48 -1.42 7.75 8.84
N HIS A 49 -1.04 8.84 8.17
CA HIS A 49 -1.96 9.58 7.29
C HIS A 49 -2.41 8.74 6.09
N VAL A 50 -1.46 8.03 5.47
CA VAL A 50 -1.74 7.18 4.31
C VAL A 50 -2.62 6.00 4.71
N ASP A 51 -2.28 5.26 5.75
CA ASP A 51 -3.04 4.10 6.20
C ASP A 51 -4.46 4.48 6.64
N ALA A 52 -4.61 5.64 7.27
CA ALA A 52 -5.90 6.15 7.71
C ALA A 52 -6.81 6.49 6.51
N TYR A 53 -6.24 7.08 5.45
CA TYR A 53 -6.94 7.25 4.17
C TYR A 53 -7.30 5.92 3.51
N LEU A 54 -6.39 4.93 3.51
CA LEU A 54 -6.63 3.62 2.90
C LEU A 54 -7.76 2.86 3.60
N ASN A 55 -7.88 2.94 4.92
CA ASN A 55 -9.03 2.35 5.61
C ASN A 55 -10.33 3.06 5.22
N LEU A 56 -10.34 4.40 5.17
CA LEU A 56 -11.51 5.15 4.69
C LEU A 56 -11.92 4.75 3.28
N LEU A 57 -10.95 4.63 2.38
CA LEU A 57 -11.15 4.14 1.01
C LEU A 57 -11.77 2.74 1.01
N CYS A 58 -11.26 1.84 1.85
CA CYS A 58 -11.76 0.47 1.94
C CYS A 58 -13.17 0.38 2.55
N LYS A 59 -13.49 1.22 3.54
CA LYS A 59 -14.85 1.34 4.08
C LYS A 59 -15.83 1.79 3.01
N ARG A 60 -15.48 2.82 2.23
CA ARG A 60 -16.31 3.29 1.09
C ARG A 60 -16.44 2.23 0.00
N LYS A 61 -15.34 1.57 -0.37
CA LYS A 61 -15.34 0.47 -1.35
C LYS A 61 -16.30 -0.66 -0.97
N ASN A 62 -16.38 -0.97 0.32
CA ASN A 62 -17.18 -2.07 0.83
C ASN A 62 -18.61 -1.66 1.21
N ASP A 63 -18.93 -0.37 1.23
CA ASP A 63 -20.27 0.14 1.47
C ASP A 63 -21.22 -0.29 0.33
N PRO A 64 -22.33 -1.01 0.60
CA PRO A 64 -23.27 -1.45 -0.42
C PRO A 64 -23.81 -0.34 -1.34
N MET A 65 -23.89 0.91 -0.87
CA MET A 65 -24.38 2.06 -1.64
C MET A 65 -23.33 2.58 -2.62
N GLU A 66 -22.06 2.63 -2.20
CA GLU A 66 -20.94 3.18 -2.97
C GLU A 66 -20.25 2.11 -3.83
N LYS A 67 -20.34 0.83 -3.45
CA LYS A 67 -19.67 -0.31 -4.10
C LYS A 67 -19.97 -0.41 -5.60
N LYS A 68 -21.14 0.05 -6.05
CA LYS A 68 -21.52 0.08 -7.47
C LYS A 68 -20.61 0.96 -8.33
N GLN A 69 -19.88 1.91 -7.74
CA GLN A 69 -18.95 2.80 -8.44
C GLN A 69 -17.61 2.11 -8.75
N PHE A 70 -17.25 1.05 -8.02
CA PHE A 70 -16.00 0.32 -8.24
C PHE A 70 -16.21 -0.81 -9.25
N LYS A 71 -15.80 -0.56 -10.51
CA LYS A 71 -15.91 -1.56 -11.60
C LYS A 71 -14.97 -2.75 -11.43
N ARG A 72 -13.80 -2.53 -10.82
CA ARG A 72 -12.79 -3.57 -10.56
C ARG A 72 -12.80 -3.94 -9.08
N LYS A 73 -12.61 -5.22 -8.78
CA LYS A 73 -12.41 -5.68 -7.41
C LYS A 73 -10.95 -5.44 -7.05
N VAL A 74 -10.71 -4.71 -5.97
CA VAL A 74 -9.35 -4.40 -5.53
C VAL A 74 -9.13 -4.83 -4.08
N ALA A 75 -7.96 -5.38 -3.79
CA ALA A 75 -7.40 -5.49 -2.46
C ALA A 75 -6.48 -4.29 -2.21
N VAL A 76 -6.45 -3.80 -0.98
CA VAL A 76 -5.60 -2.68 -0.58
C VAL A 76 -4.83 -3.15 0.66
N VAL A 77 -3.51 -3.07 0.61
CA VAL A 77 -2.65 -3.34 1.77
C VAL A 77 -2.29 -2.02 2.47
N ASP A 78 -1.83 -2.11 3.72
CA ASP A 78 -1.29 -0.98 4.46
C ASP A 78 0.18 -0.70 4.06
N CYS A 79 0.73 0.42 4.54
CA CYS A 79 2.12 0.81 4.33
C CYS A 79 3.11 -0.17 4.97
N ALA A 80 2.71 -0.87 6.03
CA ALA A 80 3.56 -1.85 6.70
C ALA A 80 3.96 -3.00 5.77
N PHE A 81 3.08 -3.40 4.84
CA PHE A 81 3.39 -4.45 3.87
C PHE A 81 4.65 -4.14 3.05
N PHE A 82 4.71 -2.97 2.40
CA PHE A 82 5.85 -2.63 1.54
C PHE A 82 7.13 -2.38 2.36
N ASN A 83 7.00 -1.83 3.57
CA ASN A 83 8.13 -1.66 4.49
C ASN A 83 8.74 -3.01 4.89
N GLU A 84 7.91 -4.01 5.18
CA GLU A 84 8.36 -5.36 5.48
C GLU A 84 9.07 -6.01 4.28
N LEU A 85 8.52 -5.85 3.07
CA LEU A 85 9.20 -6.31 1.85
C LEU A 85 10.57 -5.66 1.67
N THR A 86 10.65 -4.35 1.90
CA THR A 86 11.89 -3.57 1.78
C THR A 86 12.93 -4.03 2.80
N LEU A 87 12.50 -4.26 4.06
CA LEU A 87 13.36 -4.76 5.12
C LEU A 87 13.93 -6.15 4.77
N ILE A 88 13.07 -7.10 4.37
CA ILE A 88 13.48 -8.44 3.92
C ILE A 88 14.44 -8.35 2.74
N TRP A 89 14.12 -7.49 1.76
CA TRP A 89 14.97 -7.34 0.59
C TRP A 89 16.34 -6.78 0.94
N SER A 90 16.42 -5.81 1.86
CA SER A 90 17.70 -5.25 2.32
C SER A 90 18.60 -6.29 3.01
N GLN A 91 18.02 -7.32 3.64
CA GLN A 91 18.79 -8.44 4.22
C GLN A 91 19.36 -9.37 3.15
N ILE A 92 18.65 -9.53 2.03
CA ILE A 92 19.08 -10.37 0.89
C ILE A 92 20.13 -9.61 0.05
N GLN A 93 19.89 -8.32 -0.17
CA GLN A 93 20.72 -7.43 -0.96
C GLN A 93 20.85 -6.06 -0.25
N PRO A 94 21.87 -5.91 0.62
CA PRO A 94 22.08 -4.67 1.36
C PRO A 94 22.41 -3.47 0.48
N ASP A 95 23.00 -3.73 -0.69
CA ASP A 95 23.35 -2.71 -1.67
C ASP A 95 22.49 -2.87 -2.92
N PHE A 96 21.47 -2.00 -3.04
CA PHE A 96 20.53 -1.98 -4.16
C PHE A 96 21.21 -1.68 -5.51
N HIS A 97 22.38 -1.03 -5.51
CA HIS A 97 23.06 -0.59 -6.72
C HIS A 97 24.10 -1.60 -7.24
N LEU A 98 24.48 -2.58 -6.42
CA LEU A 98 25.40 -3.63 -6.83
C LEU A 98 24.67 -4.75 -7.58
N PRO A 99 25.35 -5.41 -8.55
CA PRO A 99 24.86 -6.67 -9.11
C PRO A 99 24.56 -7.66 -7.98
N LEU A 100 23.47 -8.42 -8.10
CA LEU A 100 23.06 -9.46 -7.14
C LEU A 100 24.27 -10.34 -6.74
N LYS A 101 24.90 -10.04 -5.59
CA LYS A 101 26.13 -10.72 -5.13
C LYS A 101 25.90 -12.20 -4.82
N LYS A 102 24.65 -12.57 -4.53
CA LYS A 102 24.18 -13.95 -4.38
C LYS A 102 22.93 -14.08 -5.23
N ALA A 103 22.87 -15.09 -6.08
CA ALA A 103 21.63 -15.47 -6.74
C ALA A 103 20.57 -15.66 -5.65
N PHE A 104 19.59 -14.75 -5.59
CA PHE A 104 18.37 -15.02 -4.84
C PHE A 104 17.78 -16.30 -5.42
N TYR A 105 17.58 -17.32 -4.59
CA TYR A 105 16.97 -18.58 -4.99
C TYR A 105 15.54 -18.62 -4.46
N PRO A 106 14.54 -18.19 -5.26
CA PRO A 106 13.11 -18.22 -4.92
C PRO A 106 12.63 -19.50 -4.22
N GLY A 107 13.16 -20.67 -4.61
CA GLY A 107 12.74 -21.96 -4.08
C GLY A 107 13.17 -22.23 -2.64
N LYS A 108 14.13 -21.48 -2.09
CA LYS A 108 14.62 -21.63 -0.71
C LYS A 108 14.18 -20.49 0.22
N PHE A 109 13.54 -19.46 -0.32
CA PHE A 109 13.03 -18.37 0.49
C PHE A 109 11.78 -18.84 1.22
N ASP A 110 11.84 -18.85 2.55
CA ASP A 110 10.67 -19.08 3.37
C ASP A 110 9.93 -17.77 3.56
N VAL A 111 8.70 -17.70 3.05
CA VAL A 111 7.90 -16.48 3.09
C VAL A 111 7.34 -16.33 4.51
N PRO A 112 7.59 -15.20 5.20
CA PRO A 112 7.00 -14.92 6.50
C PRO A 112 5.48 -15.11 6.50
N LEU A 113 4.95 -15.72 7.57
CA LEU A 113 3.51 -15.98 7.72
C LEU A 113 2.71 -14.68 7.64
N ASP A 114 3.21 -13.59 8.22
CA ASP A 114 2.55 -12.28 8.20
C ASP A 114 2.31 -11.78 6.77
N LEU A 115 3.26 -11.96 5.86
CA LEU A 115 3.09 -11.62 4.44
C LEU A 115 2.04 -12.51 3.74
N ILE A 116 1.92 -13.77 4.16
CA ILE A 116 0.88 -14.68 3.65
C ILE A 116 -0.51 -14.25 4.13
N GLU A 117 -0.63 -13.71 5.34
CA GLU A 117 -1.91 -13.23 5.88
C GLU A 117 -2.46 -12.03 5.09
N TYR A 118 -1.61 -11.17 4.52
CA TYR A 118 -2.07 -10.16 3.54
C TYR A 118 -2.71 -10.80 2.32
N ALA A 119 -2.08 -11.84 1.75
CA ALA A 119 -2.59 -12.50 0.55
C ALA A 119 -3.90 -13.26 0.78
N LYS A 120 -4.09 -13.80 1.99
CA LYS A 120 -5.36 -14.38 2.43
C LYS A 120 -6.43 -13.33 2.72
N GLY A 121 -6.06 -12.06 2.82
CA GLY A 121 -6.97 -10.96 3.16
C GLY A 121 -7.25 -10.82 4.66
N ASN A 122 -6.45 -11.46 5.51
CA ASN A 122 -6.57 -11.37 6.96
C ASN A 122 -5.82 -10.16 7.53
N LYS A 123 -4.96 -9.53 6.73
CA LYS A 123 -4.26 -8.29 7.07
C LYS A 123 -4.31 -7.29 5.90
N PRO A 124 -4.49 -5.98 6.17
CA PRO A 124 -4.95 -5.40 7.44
C PRO A 124 -6.40 -5.80 7.76
N ALA A 125 -7.03 -5.23 8.79
CA ALA A 125 -8.41 -5.56 9.16
C ALA A 125 -9.45 -5.34 8.03
N TRP A 126 -9.13 -4.49 7.06
CA TRP A 126 -9.92 -4.26 5.84
C TRP A 126 -9.42 -5.06 4.62
N GLY A 127 -8.51 -6.02 4.85
CA GLY A 127 -7.92 -6.86 3.84
C GLY A 127 -8.97 -7.61 3.01
N THR A 128 -8.60 -7.94 1.79
CA THR A 128 -9.42 -8.75 0.90
C THR A 128 -8.52 -9.82 0.30
N ALA A 129 -8.99 -11.08 0.30
CA ALA A 129 -8.22 -12.19 -0.23
C ALA A 129 -7.81 -11.89 -1.68
N TRP A 130 -6.51 -11.95 -1.96
CA TRP A 130 -6.01 -11.54 -3.27
C TRP A 130 -6.64 -12.39 -4.38
N ASN A 131 -6.87 -13.69 -4.13
CA ASN A 131 -7.48 -14.61 -5.10
C ASN A 131 -8.94 -14.29 -5.50
N SER A 132 -9.53 -13.25 -4.90
CA SER A 132 -10.91 -12.80 -5.13
C SER A 132 -11.01 -11.43 -5.82
N VAL A 133 -9.85 -10.80 -6.10
CA VAL A 133 -9.76 -9.45 -6.66
C VAL A 133 -9.01 -9.44 -7.99
N ASP A 134 -9.20 -8.37 -8.76
CA ASP A 134 -8.52 -8.17 -10.04
C ASP A 134 -7.15 -7.50 -9.85
N ASP A 135 -7.04 -6.62 -8.84
CA ASP A 135 -5.83 -5.85 -8.55
C ASP A 135 -5.50 -5.80 -7.05
N VAL A 136 -4.21 -5.65 -6.75
CA VAL A 136 -3.70 -5.33 -5.40
C VAL A 136 -3.05 -3.95 -5.43
N ILE A 137 -3.59 -3.01 -4.66
CA ILE A 137 -3.04 -1.66 -4.48
C ILE A 137 -2.07 -1.69 -3.30
N VAL A 138 -0.84 -1.23 -3.55
CA VAL A 138 0.26 -1.19 -2.60
C VAL A 138 0.79 0.25 -2.49
N PRO A 139 0.63 0.92 -1.34
CA PRO A 139 1.37 2.15 -1.06
C PRO A 139 2.85 1.83 -0.85
N CYS A 140 3.74 2.54 -1.54
CA CYS A 140 5.18 2.32 -1.48
C CYS A 140 5.89 3.60 -1.05
N PHE A 141 6.55 3.58 0.11
CA PHE A 141 7.49 4.63 0.50
C PHE A 141 8.88 4.26 -0.01
N VAL A 142 9.35 4.95 -1.05
CA VAL A 142 10.56 4.60 -1.79
C VAL A 142 11.66 5.63 -1.55
N GLY A 143 12.91 5.17 -1.51
CA GLY A 143 14.08 6.05 -1.36
C GLY A 143 14.09 6.88 -0.07
N GLY A 144 13.29 6.51 0.94
CA GLY A 144 13.20 7.20 2.22
C GLY A 144 12.59 8.60 2.16
N SER A 145 11.97 9.00 1.05
CA SER A 145 11.52 10.39 0.85
C SER A 145 10.30 10.56 -0.05
N HIS A 146 9.82 9.51 -0.71
CA HIS A 146 8.79 9.66 -1.74
C HIS A 146 7.74 8.58 -1.70
N TRP A 147 6.47 8.98 -1.86
CA TRP A 147 5.34 8.07 -1.96
C TRP A 147 5.01 7.75 -3.41
N VAL A 148 4.82 6.47 -3.67
CA VAL A 148 4.42 5.93 -4.97
C VAL A 148 3.32 4.91 -4.74
N PHE A 149 2.30 4.89 -5.60
CA PHE A 149 1.28 3.84 -5.55
C PHE A 149 1.58 2.79 -6.62
N SER A 150 1.72 1.53 -6.20
CA SER A 150 1.88 0.42 -7.11
C SER A 150 0.60 -0.38 -7.19
N VAL A 151 0.18 -0.73 -8.41
CA VAL A 151 -0.94 -1.62 -8.65
C VAL A 151 -0.41 -2.89 -9.28
N VAL A 152 -0.57 -4.01 -8.58
CA VAL A 152 -0.28 -5.33 -9.12
C VAL A 152 -1.54 -5.87 -9.78
N LEU A 153 -1.49 -6.00 -11.10
CA LEU A 153 -2.62 -6.38 -11.94
C LEU A 153 -2.69 -7.90 -12.11
N GLY A 154 -3.89 -8.42 -12.37
CA GLY A 154 -4.11 -9.85 -12.61
C GLY A 154 -3.29 -10.47 -13.75
N ASN A 155 -2.73 -9.66 -14.64
CA ASN A 155 -1.83 -10.07 -15.73
C ASN A 155 -0.34 -10.09 -15.35
N TRP A 156 0.02 -9.92 -14.08
CA TRP A 156 1.41 -9.90 -13.57
C TRP A 156 2.20 -8.65 -13.89
N ASP A 157 1.53 -7.60 -14.33
CA ASP A 157 2.14 -6.28 -14.47
C ASP A 157 2.05 -5.50 -13.16
N ILE A 158 3.13 -4.80 -12.84
CA ILE A 158 3.16 -3.81 -11.77
C ILE A 158 3.11 -2.44 -12.43
N THR A 159 1.99 -1.75 -12.28
CA THR A 159 1.85 -0.36 -12.71
C THR A 159 2.25 0.57 -11.57
N ILE A 160 3.12 1.54 -11.87
CA ILE A 160 3.66 2.48 -10.88
C ILE A 160 3.07 3.86 -11.15
N TYR A 161 2.36 4.41 -10.16
CA TYR A 161 1.84 5.77 -10.16
C TYR A 161 2.76 6.65 -9.32
N ASP A 162 3.55 7.46 -10.01
CA ASP A 162 4.56 8.33 -9.42
C ASP A 162 4.27 9.78 -9.84
N SER A 163 3.96 10.64 -8.87
CA SER A 163 3.68 12.07 -9.10
C SER A 163 4.92 12.82 -9.60
N ASN A 164 6.12 12.33 -9.29
CA ASN A 164 7.39 12.90 -9.70
C ASN A 164 7.91 12.28 -11.01
N ALA A 165 7.11 11.46 -11.69
CA ALA A 165 7.52 10.78 -12.94
C ALA A 165 8.00 11.75 -14.03
N HIS A 166 7.53 13.00 -14.01
CA HIS A 166 7.92 14.05 -14.95
C HIS A 166 9.26 14.72 -14.60
N LEU A 167 9.68 14.64 -13.33
CA LEU A 167 10.93 15.23 -12.81
C LEU A 167 12.10 14.26 -12.90
N LEU A 168 11.81 12.96 -12.87
CA LEU A 168 12.83 11.93 -12.96
C LEU A 168 13.26 11.72 -14.43
N PRO A 169 14.53 11.36 -14.68
CA PRO A 169 14.95 10.92 -16.00
C PRO A 169 14.00 9.84 -16.49
N ASN A 170 13.68 9.83 -17.78
CA ASN A 170 12.85 8.81 -18.40
C ASN A 170 13.63 7.48 -18.48
N ASN A 171 14.04 6.95 -17.32
CA ASN A 171 14.86 5.79 -17.12
C ASN A 171 13.99 4.70 -16.46
N PRO A 172 13.43 3.79 -17.25
CA PRO A 172 12.63 2.67 -16.75
C PRO A 172 13.34 1.86 -15.67
N LYS A 173 14.68 1.81 -15.69
CA LYS A 173 15.47 1.08 -14.70
C LYS A 173 15.31 1.66 -13.29
N HIS A 174 15.33 2.99 -13.17
CA HIS A 174 15.18 3.66 -11.88
C HIS A 174 13.82 3.36 -11.25
N ARG A 175 12.74 3.43 -12.04
CA ARG A 175 11.38 3.07 -11.57
C ARG A 175 11.25 1.60 -11.19
N GLN A 176 11.91 0.71 -11.94
CA GLN A 176 11.94 -0.72 -11.59
C GLN A 176 12.73 -1.01 -10.30
N GLU A 177 13.76 -0.21 -10.01
CA GLU A 177 14.56 -0.33 -8.78
C GLU A 177 13.76 0.13 -7.55
N GLN A 178 12.95 1.19 -7.66
CA GLN A 178 12.13 1.72 -6.56
C GLN A 178 11.18 0.68 -5.95
N VAL A 179 10.59 -0.20 -6.77
CA VAL A 179 9.62 -1.22 -6.33
C VAL A 179 10.19 -2.64 -6.43
N LEU A 180 11.52 -2.76 -6.47
CA LEU A 180 12.20 -4.05 -6.63
C LEU A 180 11.82 -5.08 -5.54
N PRO A 181 11.68 -4.73 -4.25
CA PRO A 181 11.24 -5.67 -3.22
C PRO A 181 9.88 -6.28 -3.56
N LEU A 182 8.92 -5.45 -3.98
CA LEU A 182 7.60 -5.88 -4.43
C LEU A 182 7.71 -6.83 -5.62
N ARG A 183 8.45 -6.45 -6.67
CA ARG A 183 8.62 -7.27 -7.87
C ARG A 183 9.22 -8.66 -7.58
N ARG A 184 10.11 -8.76 -6.60
CA ARG A 184 10.85 -10.01 -6.29
C ARG A 184 10.11 -10.91 -5.32
N LEU A 185 9.44 -10.34 -4.32
CA LEU A 185 8.84 -11.10 -3.23
C LEU A 185 7.35 -11.40 -3.48
N PHE A 186 6.63 -10.52 -4.19
CA PHE A 186 5.19 -10.69 -4.44
C PHE A 186 4.81 -12.04 -5.10
N PRO A 187 5.53 -12.54 -6.13
CA PRO A 187 5.22 -13.85 -6.71
C PRO A 187 5.38 -15.00 -5.72
N LEU A 188 6.30 -14.90 -4.76
CA LEU A 188 6.55 -15.95 -3.76
C LEU A 188 5.43 -15.99 -2.73
N ILE A 189 4.95 -14.82 -2.30
CA ILE A 189 3.80 -14.68 -1.42
C ILE A 189 2.56 -15.29 -2.09
N CYS A 190 2.32 -14.96 -3.36
CA CYS A 190 1.22 -15.54 -4.14
C CYS A 190 1.34 -17.07 -4.23
N LYS A 191 2.54 -17.60 -4.47
CA LYS A 191 2.76 -19.06 -4.53
C LYS A 191 2.47 -19.75 -3.20
N LYS A 192 2.95 -19.19 -2.10
CA LYS A 192 2.79 -19.77 -0.75
C LYS A 192 1.39 -19.63 -0.18
N SER A 193 0.66 -18.58 -0.54
CA SER A 193 -0.72 -18.36 -0.13
C SER A 193 -1.76 -19.20 -0.89
N GLY A 194 -1.34 -19.95 -1.92
CA GLY A 194 -2.28 -20.66 -2.79
C GLY A 194 -3.08 -19.73 -3.71
N TYR A 195 -2.60 -18.51 -3.94
CA TYR A 195 -3.19 -17.58 -4.93
C TYR A 195 -3.27 -18.22 -6.33
N PHE A 196 -2.25 -19.01 -6.67
CA PHE A 196 -2.20 -19.82 -7.87
C PHE A 196 -2.82 -21.19 -7.63
N ASP A 197 -4.13 -21.25 -7.44
CA ASP A 197 -4.85 -22.51 -7.59
C ASP A 197 -5.05 -22.74 -9.10
N ASP A 198 -4.22 -23.63 -9.68
CA ASP A 198 -4.21 -23.98 -11.11
C ASP A 198 -5.59 -24.45 -11.64
N SER A 199 -6.48 -24.84 -10.73
CA SER A 199 -7.87 -25.21 -11.08
C SER A 199 -8.70 -24.03 -11.61
N LYS A 200 -8.40 -22.78 -11.18
CA LYS A 200 -9.16 -21.58 -11.60
C LYS A 200 -8.61 -20.93 -12.87
N ARG A 201 -7.31 -21.06 -13.16
CA ARG A 201 -6.70 -20.49 -14.38
C ARG A 201 -7.07 -21.20 -15.67
N LYS A 202 -7.50 -22.46 -15.62
CA LYS A 202 -8.07 -23.14 -16.80
C LYS A 202 -9.29 -22.45 -17.41
N LYS A 203 -9.90 -21.45 -16.73
CA LYS A 203 -11.02 -20.67 -17.26
C LYS A 203 -10.64 -19.34 -17.93
N GLN A 204 -9.41 -18.86 -17.78
CA GLN A 204 -8.94 -17.67 -18.48
C GLN A 204 -7.79 -18.09 -19.37
N GLY A 205 -8.13 -18.46 -20.61
CA GLY A 205 -7.21 -19.01 -21.59
C GLY A 205 -5.93 -18.18 -21.69
N LEU A 206 -4.81 -18.86 -21.42
CA LEU A 206 -3.51 -18.48 -21.97
C LEU A 206 -3.66 -18.51 -23.50
N ILE A 207 -3.78 -17.34 -24.12
CA ILE A 207 -3.36 -17.19 -25.50
C ILE A 207 -1.84 -17.08 -25.42
N VAL A 208 -1.18 -18.15 -25.89
CA VAL A 208 0.26 -18.25 -26.09
C VAL A 208 0.74 -17.18 -27.06
#